data_AF-A0A2N3EWK7-F1
#
_entry.id   AF-A0A2N3EWK7-F1
#
_cell.length_a   1.000
_cell.length_b   1.000
_cell.length_c   1.000
_cell.angle_alpha   90.00
_cell.angle_beta   90.00
_cell.angle_gamma   90.00
#
_symmetry.space_group_name_H-M   'P 1'
#
loop_
_entity.id
_entity.type
_entity.pdbx_description
1 polymer ?
#
loop_
_entity_poly.entity_id
_entity_poly.type
_entity_poly.pdbx_seq_one_letter_code
_entity_poly.pdbx_strand_id
1 'polypeptide(L)' 'MTYLAAELDRLQTLVRATAPDTRYTLEPQLRKVIVSLRNEGHAVPARIKSLHETLLSEAIEAEFDNMPV' A
#
# COMPACT_ATOMS: atom_id res chain seq x y z
N MET A 1 -18.93 12.65 2.02
CA MET A 1 -18.18 11.49 1.48
C MET A 1 -16.71 11.78 1.70
N THR A 2 -16.04 11.03 2.58
CA THR A 2 -14.64 11.26 2.94
C THR A 2 -13.75 10.93 1.74
N TYR A 3 -13.05 11.92 1.22
CA TYR A 3 -12.13 11.83 0.08
C TYR A 3 -11.14 10.65 0.22
N LEU A 4 -10.69 10.38 1.45
CA LEU A 4 -9.80 9.26 1.78
C LEU A 4 -10.39 7.88 1.46
N ALA A 5 -11.69 7.67 1.63
CA ALA A 5 -12.30 6.37 1.36
C ALA A 5 -12.29 6.05 -0.14
N ALA A 6 -12.58 7.06 -0.97
CA ALA A 6 -12.53 6.95 -2.43
C ALA A 6 -11.08 6.74 -2.93
N GLU A 7 -10.13 7.47 -2.35
CA GLU A 7 -8.72 7.32 -2.69
C GLU A 7 -8.17 5.93 -2.33
N LEU A 8 -8.60 5.39 -1.20
CA LEU A 8 -8.22 4.07 -0.73
C LEU A 8 -8.81 2.96 -1.61
N ASP A 9 -10.06 3.11 -2.06
CA ASP A 9 -10.70 2.18 -3.00
C ASP A 9 -10.00 2.20 -4.38
N ARG A 10 -9.61 3.40 -4.83
CA ARG A 10 -8.81 3.59 -6.05
C ARG A 10 -7.44 2.92 -5.93
N LEU A 11 -6.73 3.12 -4.82
CA LEU A 11 -5.45 2.48 -4.56
C LEU A 11 -5.57 0.95 -4.50
N GLN A 12 -6.63 0.41 -3.89
CA GLN A 12 -6.86 -1.04 -3.92
C GLN A 12 -7.07 -1.58 -5.34
N THR A 13 -7.84 -0.86 -6.14
CA THR A 13 -8.10 -1.24 -7.53
C THR A 13 -6.81 -1.19 -8.35
N LEU A 14 -5.99 -0.15 -8.16
CA LEU A 14 -4.68 -0.05 -8.78
C LEU A 14 -3.76 -1.19 -8.34
N VAL A 15 -3.66 -1.50 -7.04
CA VAL A 15 -2.81 -2.60 -6.56
C VAL A 15 -3.28 -3.96 -7.10
N ARG A 16 -4.58 -4.17 -7.32
CA ARG A 16 -5.08 -5.40 -7.98
C ARG A 16 -4.82 -5.43 -9.48
N ALA A 17 -4.80 -4.28 -10.14
CA ALA A 17 -4.56 -4.15 -11.58
C ALA A 17 -3.06 -4.14 -11.93
N THR A 18 -2.22 -3.70 -11.00
CA THR A 18 -0.77 -3.63 -11.13
C THR A 18 -0.14 -5.00 -10.86
N ALA A 19 0.86 -5.37 -11.65
CA ALA A 19 1.56 -6.64 -11.51
C ALA A 19 2.26 -6.75 -10.14
N PRO A 20 2.41 -7.97 -9.60
CA PRO A 20 3.12 -8.24 -8.34
C PRO A 20 4.51 -7.58 -8.28
N ASP A 21 5.22 -7.58 -9.41
CA ASP A 21 6.58 -7.05 -9.49
C ASP A 21 6.67 -5.53 -9.57
N THR A 22 5.54 -4.82 -9.51
CA THR A 22 5.52 -3.34 -9.54
C THR A 22 4.59 -2.74 -8.49
N ARG A 23 3.72 -3.53 -7.86
CA ARG A 23 2.80 -3.05 -6.81
C ARG A 23 3.53 -2.55 -5.57
N TYR A 24 4.75 -2.99 -5.29
CA TYR A 24 5.55 -2.47 -4.17
C TYR A 24 5.80 -0.96 -4.28
N THR A 25 5.82 -0.41 -5.50
CA THR A 25 5.94 1.04 -5.74
C THR A 25 4.74 1.85 -5.20
N LEU A 26 3.62 1.18 -4.94
CA LEU A 26 2.41 1.76 -4.36
C LEU A 26 2.41 1.73 -2.83
N GLU A 27 3.35 1.01 -2.18
CA GLU A 27 3.53 0.98 -0.72
C GLU A 27 3.60 2.38 -0.10
N PRO A 28 4.47 3.30 -0.57
CA PRO A 28 4.61 4.61 0.05
C PRO A 28 3.36 5.48 -0.13
N GLN A 29 2.59 5.28 -1.20
CA GLN A 29 1.31 5.96 -1.42
C GLN A 29 0.24 5.41 -0.46
N LEU A 30 0.15 4.09 -0.34
CA LEU A 30 -0.79 3.42 0.56
C LEU A 30 -0.50 3.79 2.03
N ARG A 31 0.78 3.83 2.41
CA ARG A 31 1.23 4.24 3.74
C ARG A 31 0.78 5.65 4.10
N LYS A 32 0.88 6.61 3.16
CA LYS A 32 0.41 8.00 3.39
C LYS A 32 -1.09 8.02 3.68
N VAL A 33 -1.90 7.29 2.90
CA VAL A 33 -3.35 7.21 3.11
C VAL A 33 -3.70 6.56 4.45
N ILE A 34 -2.99 5.49 4.84
CA ILE A 34 -3.15 4.84 6.15
C ILE A 34 -2.84 5.81 7.29
N VAL A 35 -1.75 6.56 7.19
CA VAL A 35 -1.37 7.57 8.20
C VAL A 35 -2.41 8.69 8.27
N SER A 36 -2.88 9.19 7.14
CA SER A 36 -3.95 10.19 7.10
C SER A 36 -5.25 9.68 7.74
N LEU A 37 -5.67 8.45 7.43
CA LEU A 37 -6.83 7.83 8.09
C LEU A 37 -6.66 7.77 9.61
N ARG A 38 -5.49 7.32 10.09
CA ARG A 38 -5.21 7.27 11.54
C ARG A 38 -5.22 8.65 12.17
N ASN A 39 -4.64 9.64 11.50
CA ASN A 39 -4.60 11.04 11.99
C ASN A 39 -6.00 11.66 12.03
N GLU A 40 -6.87 11.31 11.10
CA GLU A 40 -8.28 11.73 11.10
C GLU A 40 -9.15 10.93 12.08
N GLY A 41 -8.58 9.96 12.81
CA GLY A 41 -9.31 9.11 13.75
C GLY A 41 -10.16 8.02 13.08
N HIS A 42 -9.95 7.79 11.79
CA HIS A 42 -10.62 6.74 11.03
C HIS A 42 -9.91 5.40 11.20
N ALA A 43 -10.72 4.33 11.36
CA ALA A 43 -10.21 2.98 11.41
C ALA A 43 -9.66 2.55 10.04
N VAL A 44 -8.44 2.01 10.03
CA VAL A 44 -7.83 1.45 8.83
C VAL A 44 -8.40 0.04 8.62
N PRO A 45 -9.00 -0.28 7.46
CA PRO A 45 -9.54 -1.61 7.21
C PRO A 45 -8.45 -2.69 7.27
N ALA A 46 -8.74 -3.84 7.86
CA ALA A 46 -7.79 -4.95 7.98
C ALA A 46 -7.19 -5.37 6.63
N ARG A 47 -8.02 -5.39 5.58
CA ARG A 47 -7.60 -5.71 4.20
C ARG A 47 -6.53 -4.75 3.67
N ILE A 48 -6.55 -3.48 4.07
CA ILE A 48 -5.53 -2.48 3.68
C ILE A 48 -4.25 -2.70 4.45
N LYS A 49 -4.37 -3.03 5.74
CA LYS A 49 -3.23 -3.33 6.59
C LYS A 49 -2.46 -4.55 6.08
N SER A 50 -3.17 -5.64 5.77
CA SER A 50 -2.57 -6.83 5.16
C SER A 50 -1.94 -6.53 3.81
N LEU A 51 -2.60 -5.71 2.97
CA LEU A 51 -2.03 -5.32 1.68
C LEU A 51 -0.73 -4.54 1.84
N HIS A 52 -0.70 -3.58 2.76
CA HIS A 52 0.50 -2.80 3.06
C HIS A 52 1.65 -3.68 3.58
N GLU A 53 1.37 -4.65 4.45
CA GLU A 53 2.37 -5.61 4.94
C GLU A 53 2.93 -6.47 3.80
N THR A 54 2.07 -6.96 2.90
CA THR A 54 2.50 -7.70 1.70
C THR A 54 3.39 -6.86 0.80
N LEU A 55 2.98 -5.64 0.47
CA LEU A 55 3.77 -4.73 -0.37
C LEU A 55 5.10 -4.34 0.27
N LEU A 56 5.13 -4.16 1.59
CA LEU A 56 6.35 -3.86 2.34
C LEU A 56 7.33 -5.03 2.28
N SER A 57 6.84 -6.27 2.46
CA SER A 57 7.68 -7.46 2.34
C SER A 57 8.28 -7.60 0.93
N GLU A 58 7.48 -7.34 -0.10
CA GLU A 58 7.95 -7.37 -1.50
C GLU A 58 8.93 -6.24 -1.83
N ALA A 59 8.70 -5.04 -1.29
CA ALA A 59 9.64 -3.92 -1.45
C ALA A 59 11.00 -4.24 -0.83
N ILE A 60 10.99 -4.85 0.35
CA ILE A 60 12.18 -5.32 1.05
C ILE A 60 12.88 -6.40 0.20
N GLU A 61 12.17 -7.45 -0.21
CA GLU A 61 12.74 -8.51 -1.06
C GLU A 61 13.33 -7.96 -2.36
N ALA A 62 12.65 -7.04 -3.05
CA ALA A 62 13.15 -6.40 -4.26
C ALA A 62 14.40 -5.52 -4.02
N GLU A 63 14.53 -4.91 -2.83
CA GLU A 63 15.73 -4.15 -2.45
C GLU A 63 16.93 -5.07 -2.20
N PHE A 64 16.70 -6.28 -1.66
CA PHE A 64 17.73 -7.28 -1.41
C PHE A 64 18.13 -8.08 -2.66
N ASP A 65 17.18 -8.41 -3.55
CA ASP A 65 17.44 -9.17 -4.78
C ASP A 65 18.31 -8.40 -5.79
N ASN A 66 18.36 -7.06 -5.66
CA ASN A 66 19.16 -6.19 -6.50
C ASN A 66 20.58 -5.93 -5.95
N MET A 67 21.01 -6.65 -4.90
CA MET A 67 22.41 -6.61 -4.45
C MET A 67 23.24 -7.57 -5.33
N PRO A 68 24.14 -7.05 -6.20
CA PRO A 68 25.04 -7.92 -6.95
C PRO A 68 26.00 -8.58 -5.95
N VAL A 69 26.12 -9.90 -6.03
CA VAL A 69 27.21 -10.63 -5.37
C VAL A 69 28.55 -10.31 -6.02
#